data_AF-A0A2W6P8X0-F1
#
_entry.id   AF-A0A2W6P8X0-F1
#
_cell.length_a   1.000
_cell.length_b   1.000
_cell.length_c   1.000
_cell.angle_alpha   90.00
_cell.angle_beta   90.00
_cell.angle_gamma   90.00
#
_symmetry.space_group_name_H-M   'P 1'
#
loop_
_entity.id
_entity.type
_entity.pdbx_description
1 polymer ?
#
loop_
_entity_poly.entity_id
_entity_poly.type
_entity_poly.pdbx_seq_one_letter_code
_entity_poly.pdbx_strand_id
1 'polypeptide(L)'
;QEMKLDPTPIAHRTHGLNPNNLNKYDARIAAIDYTLAHDDGISLRNLDQAQVILLGVSRCGKTPTSLYLAMQFGIRAANYPFIADDMDSRYASLRQCRMEVAEVEALYRKNQIPWINSTNYSVEEIATKILDIMGLSRRMY
;
A
#
# COMPACT_ATOMS: atom_id res chain seq x y z
N GLN A 1 -1.51 37.30 -5.19
CA GLN A 1 -1.07 37.96 -6.43
C GLN A 1 -0.91 36.84 -7.45
N GLU A 2 -1.91 36.65 -8.33
CA GLU A 2 -1.84 35.66 -9.40
C GLU A 2 -0.68 36.02 -10.35
N MET A 3 0.08 35.01 -10.77
CA MET A 3 1.13 35.20 -11.76
C MET A 3 0.47 35.70 -13.05
N LYS A 4 0.78 36.93 -13.45
CA LYS A 4 0.33 37.58 -14.70
C LYS A 4 0.98 36.96 -15.94
N LEU A 5 0.90 35.65 -16.07
CA LEU A 5 1.43 34.88 -17.19
C LEU A 5 0.26 34.24 -17.90
N ASP A 6 0.10 34.58 -19.18
CA ASP A 6 -0.85 33.89 -20.03
C ASP A 6 -0.42 32.41 -20.16
N PRO A 7 -1.35 31.45 -19.95
CA PRO A 7 -1.04 30.05 -20.12
C PRO A 7 -0.58 29.81 -21.55
N THR A 8 0.63 29.27 -21.69
CA THR A 8 1.23 28.90 -22.98
C THR A 8 1.05 27.40 -23.18
N PRO A 9 -0.06 26.94 -23.80
CA PRO A 9 -0.23 25.52 -24.11
C PRO A 9 0.81 25.09 -25.12
N ILE A 10 1.68 24.16 -24.74
CA ILE A 10 2.68 23.57 -25.62
C ILE A 10 2.13 22.21 -26.06
N ALA A 11 1.80 22.09 -27.36
CA ALA A 11 1.43 20.81 -27.95
C ALA A 11 2.55 19.78 -27.70
N HIS A 12 2.17 18.54 -27.39
CA HIS A 12 3.07 17.43 -27.02
C HIS A 12 3.72 17.49 -25.62
N ARG A 13 3.25 18.37 -24.71
CA ARG A 13 3.45 18.21 -23.24
C ARG A 13 2.34 17.40 -22.57
N THR A 14 1.59 16.59 -23.31
CA THR A 14 0.79 15.55 -22.66
C THR A 14 1.75 14.62 -21.91
N HIS A 15 1.40 14.23 -20.68
CA HIS A 15 2.10 13.18 -19.91
C HIS A 15 1.93 11.79 -20.58
N GLY A 16 2.06 11.73 -21.91
CA GLY A 16 1.98 10.51 -22.69
C GLY A 16 3.23 9.66 -22.54
N LEU A 17 3.10 8.41 -22.95
CA LEU A 17 4.20 7.47 -23.01
C LEU A 17 5.22 7.96 -24.05
N ASN A 18 6.48 8.07 -23.63
CA ASN A 18 7.62 8.33 -24.48
C ASN A 18 8.71 7.28 -24.18
N PRO A 19 9.68 7.08 -25.09
CA PRO A 19 10.72 6.07 -24.90
C PRO A 19 11.51 6.24 -23.58
N ASN A 20 11.58 7.47 -23.05
CA ASN A 20 12.31 7.79 -21.82
C ASN A 20 11.53 7.47 -20.54
N ASN A 21 10.21 7.28 -20.61
CA ASN A 21 9.34 6.97 -19.46
C ASN A 21 8.62 5.61 -19.57
N LEU A 22 8.72 4.93 -20.71
CA LEU A 22 8.04 3.66 -20.97
C LEU A 22 8.39 2.58 -19.92
N ASN A 23 9.67 2.35 -19.66
CA ASN A 23 10.12 1.38 -18.65
C ASN A 23 9.59 1.66 -17.25
N LYS A 24 9.41 2.95 -16.90
CA LYS A 24 8.86 3.37 -15.61
C LYS A 24 7.36 3.13 -15.55
N TYR A 25 6.66 3.38 -16.65
CA TYR A 25 5.24 3.11 -16.77
C TYR A 25 4.96 1.61 -16.70
N ASP A 26 5.71 0.79 -17.44
CA ASP A 26 5.57 -0.66 -17.42
C ASP A 26 5.82 -1.24 -16.01
N ALA A 27 6.84 -0.73 -15.31
CA ALA A 27 7.09 -1.11 -13.92
C ALA A 27 5.93 -0.73 -12.99
N ARG A 28 5.30 0.43 -13.19
CA ARG A 28 4.13 0.88 -12.43
C ARG A 28 2.91 0.00 -12.70
N ILE A 29 2.64 -0.32 -13.97
CA ILE A 29 1.55 -1.23 -14.35
C ILE A 29 1.76 -2.61 -13.73
N ALA A 30 2.97 -3.17 -13.83
CA ALA A 30 3.31 -4.44 -13.22
C ALA A 30 3.10 -4.44 -11.69
N ALA A 31 3.40 -3.33 -11.01
CA ALA A 31 3.16 -3.19 -9.57
C ALA A 31 1.67 -3.15 -9.22
N ILE A 32 0.84 -2.49 -10.03
CA ILE A 32 -0.61 -2.44 -9.87
C ILE A 32 -1.21 -3.83 -10.08
N ASP A 33 -0.86 -4.51 -11.17
CA ASP A 33 -1.35 -5.85 -11.49
C ASP A 33 -0.97 -6.87 -10.41
N TYR A 34 0.29 -6.81 -9.95
CA TYR A 34 0.74 -7.62 -8.82
C TYR A 34 -0.12 -7.36 -7.58
N THR A 35 -0.33 -6.09 -7.23
CA THR A 35 -1.03 -5.72 -6.01
C THR A 35 -2.50 -6.14 -6.04
N LEU A 36 -3.18 -5.93 -7.18
CA LEU A 36 -4.56 -6.41 -7.38
C LEU A 36 -4.66 -7.93 -7.23
N ALA A 37 -3.69 -8.68 -7.76
CA ALA A 37 -3.66 -10.13 -7.64
C ALA A 37 -3.41 -10.64 -6.20
N HIS A 38 -2.93 -9.79 -5.30
CA HIS A 38 -2.60 -10.14 -3.90
C HIS A 38 -3.44 -9.36 -2.87
N ASP A 39 -4.50 -8.65 -3.30
CA ASP A 39 -5.32 -7.83 -2.39
C ASP A 39 -6.20 -8.67 -1.47
N ASP A 40 -6.77 -9.76 -2.00
CA ASP A 40 -7.69 -10.65 -1.29
C ASP A 40 -6.99 -11.57 -0.27
N GLY A 41 -5.66 -11.60 -0.24
CA GLY A 41 -4.87 -12.32 0.77
C GLY A 41 -4.92 -13.85 0.70
N ILE A 42 -5.52 -14.42 -0.35
CA ILE A 42 -5.71 -15.88 -0.53
C ILE A 42 -4.51 -16.53 -1.25
N SER A 43 -3.75 -15.78 -2.06
CA SER A 43 -2.62 -16.33 -2.83
C SER A 43 -1.28 -16.10 -2.14
N LEU A 44 -0.69 -17.17 -1.59
CA LEU A 44 0.71 -17.19 -1.12
C LEU A 44 1.74 -17.27 -2.26
N ARG A 45 1.29 -17.37 -3.51
CA ARG A 45 2.18 -17.49 -4.68
C ARG A 45 2.88 -16.16 -4.92
N ASN A 46 4.16 -16.17 -5.31
CA ASN A 46 4.93 -14.98 -5.67
C ASN A 46 5.05 -13.90 -4.58
N LEU A 47 4.86 -14.26 -3.29
CA LEU A 47 5.08 -13.34 -2.17
C LEU A 47 6.54 -12.88 -2.06
N ASP A 48 7.49 -13.66 -2.55
CA ASP A 48 8.91 -13.31 -2.68
C ASP A 48 9.16 -12.11 -3.60
N GLN A 49 8.20 -11.78 -4.47
CA GLN A 49 8.25 -10.62 -5.35
C GLN A 49 7.65 -9.36 -4.72
N ALA A 50 7.02 -9.46 -3.54
CA ALA A 50 6.49 -8.32 -2.81
C ALA A 50 7.64 -7.45 -2.29
N GLN A 51 7.50 -6.13 -2.46
CA GLN A 51 8.38 -5.15 -1.82
C GLN A 51 7.85 -4.75 -0.45
N VAL A 52 6.52 -4.80 -0.28
CA VAL A 52 5.82 -4.53 0.96
C VAL A 52 4.81 -5.64 1.18
N ILE A 53 4.79 -6.22 2.37
CA ILE A 53 3.69 -7.10 2.80
C ILE A 53 2.95 -6.38 3.92
N LEU A 54 1.68 -6.06 3.68
CA LEU A 54 0.81 -5.45 4.68
C LEU A 54 0.17 -6.55 5.52
N LEU A 55 0.57 -6.60 6.79
CA LEU A 55 0.01 -7.49 7.79
C LEU A 55 -0.98 -6.71 8.67
N GLY A 56 -2.19 -7.23 8.86
CA GLY A 56 -3.13 -6.63 9.79
C GLY A 56 -4.54 -7.22 9.76
N VAL A 57 -5.29 -6.90 10.82
CA VAL A 57 -6.67 -7.36 11.03
C VAL A 57 -7.62 -6.95 9.90
N SER A 58 -8.77 -7.61 9.77
CA SER A 58 -9.77 -7.22 8.78
C SER A 58 -10.26 -5.77 8.97
N ARG A 59 -10.41 -5.03 7.85
CA ARG A 59 -10.89 -3.62 7.76
C ARG A 59 -9.95 -2.52 8.29
N CYS A 60 -8.65 -2.77 8.48
CA CYS A 60 -7.69 -1.70 8.83
C CYS A 60 -7.14 -0.87 7.65
N GLY A 61 -7.82 -0.89 6.49
CA GLY A 61 -7.41 -0.10 5.32
C GLY A 61 -6.24 -0.69 4.52
N LYS A 62 -6.02 -2.01 4.56
CA LYS A 62 -4.96 -2.69 3.78
C LYS A 62 -5.12 -2.49 2.28
N THR A 63 -6.29 -2.84 1.73
CA THR A 63 -6.63 -2.66 0.30
C THR A 63 -6.41 -1.24 -0.24
N PRO A 64 -6.96 -0.18 0.39
CA PRO A 64 -6.69 1.17 -0.12
C PRO A 64 -5.22 1.57 0.01
N THR A 65 -4.50 1.06 1.02
CA THR A 65 -3.07 1.35 1.22
C THR A 65 -2.18 0.63 0.20
N SER A 66 -2.40 -0.67 -0.03
CA SER A 66 -1.66 -1.47 -1.01
C SER A 66 -1.83 -0.88 -2.41
N LEU A 67 -3.07 -0.59 -2.80
CA LEU A 67 -3.37 -0.03 -4.10
C LEU A 67 -2.77 1.37 -4.28
N TYR A 68 -2.81 2.21 -3.24
CA TYR A 68 -2.16 3.52 -3.26
C TYR A 68 -0.63 3.42 -3.42
N LEU A 69 0.01 2.47 -2.72
CA LEU A 69 1.45 2.20 -2.85
C LEU A 69 1.82 1.80 -4.29
N ALA A 70 1.03 0.92 -4.90
CA ALA A 70 1.23 0.50 -6.28
C ALA A 70 1.00 1.65 -7.27
N MET A 71 -0.08 2.40 -7.09
CA MET A 71 -0.46 3.48 -7.98
C MET A 71 0.50 4.65 -7.91
N GLN A 72 0.85 5.15 -6.72
CA GLN A 72 1.63 6.39 -6.60
C GLN A 72 3.14 6.15 -6.62
N PHE A 73 3.58 4.97 -6.17
CA PHE A 73 5.01 4.68 -5.99
C PHE A 73 5.49 3.46 -6.78
N GLY A 74 4.62 2.80 -7.56
CA GLY A 74 5.01 1.62 -8.33
C GLY A 74 5.51 0.47 -7.45
N ILE A 75 4.98 0.36 -6.23
CA ILE A 75 5.40 -0.63 -5.24
C ILE A 75 4.51 -1.87 -5.33
N ARG A 76 5.14 -3.04 -5.46
CA ARG A 76 4.47 -4.34 -5.34
C ARG A 76 4.10 -4.60 -3.88
N ALA A 77 2.84 -4.34 -3.53
CA ALA A 77 2.31 -4.56 -2.19
C ALA A 77 1.44 -5.83 -2.16
N ALA A 78 1.61 -6.67 -1.16
CA ALA A 78 0.75 -7.84 -0.93
C ALA A 78 0.02 -7.69 0.41
N ASN A 79 -1.27 -8.06 0.45
CA ASN A 79 -2.03 -8.07 1.69
C ASN A 79 -2.01 -9.47 2.28
N TYR A 80 -1.54 -9.61 3.51
CA TYR A 80 -1.64 -10.87 4.23
C TYR A 80 -2.58 -10.68 5.44
N PRO A 81 -3.72 -11.40 5.48
CA PRO A 81 -4.68 -11.25 6.55
C PRO A 81 -4.12 -11.88 7.82
N PHE A 82 -4.06 -11.10 8.91
CA PHE A 82 -3.76 -11.65 10.22
C PHE A 82 -5.07 -12.02 10.90
N ILE A 83 -5.36 -13.33 10.97
CA ILE A 83 -6.58 -13.89 11.57
C ILE A 83 -6.14 -15.00 12.53
N ALA A 84 -6.72 -15.05 13.74
CA ALA A 84 -6.36 -16.03 14.75
C ALA A 84 -6.96 -17.43 14.50
N ASP A 85 -8.00 -17.55 13.68
CA ASP A 85 -8.53 -18.80 13.14
C ASP A 85 -9.49 -18.42 11.99
N ASP A 86 -9.38 -19.10 10.86
CA ASP A 86 -9.88 -18.67 9.55
C ASP A 86 -11.34 -18.14 9.51
N MET A 87 -11.51 -17.15 8.64
CA MET A 87 -12.72 -16.42 8.28
C MET A 87 -14.04 -17.21 8.42
N ASP A 88 -14.81 -16.96 9.48
CA ASP A 88 -16.27 -17.07 9.37
C ASP A 88 -17.11 -16.18 10.33
N SER A 89 -18.04 -15.47 9.68
CA SER A 89 -19.37 -15.02 10.13
C SER A 89 -19.63 -13.96 11.23
N ARG A 90 -18.66 -13.32 11.91
CA ARG A 90 -18.99 -12.29 12.97
C ARG A 90 -18.15 -11.01 13.02
N TYR A 91 -17.62 -10.57 11.88
CA TYR A 91 -16.66 -9.48 11.79
C TYR A 91 -17.08 -8.13 12.44
N ALA A 92 -18.36 -7.76 12.49
CA ALA A 92 -18.75 -6.39 12.85
C ALA A 92 -18.69 -5.99 14.36
N SER A 93 -18.28 -6.86 15.29
CA SER A 93 -18.23 -6.46 16.70
C SER A 93 -16.93 -5.72 17.05
N LEU A 94 -17.05 -4.53 17.65
CA LEU A 94 -15.91 -3.72 18.13
C LEU A 94 -15.01 -4.49 19.11
N ARG A 95 -15.59 -5.41 19.89
CA ARG A 95 -14.85 -6.24 20.85
C ARG A 95 -13.87 -7.17 20.14
N GLN A 96 -14.31 -7.84 19.08
CA GLN A 96 -13.47 -8.75 18.31
C GLN A 96 -12.30 -8.00 17.65
N CYS A 97 -12.58 -6.87 16.99
CA CYS A 97 -11.54 -6.02 16.40
C CYS A 97 -10.49 -5.59 17.43
N ARG A 98 -10.90 -5.20 18.64
CA ARG A 98 -9.96 -4.78 19.70
C ARG A 98 -9.08 -5.91 20.20
N MET A 99 -9.62 -7.12 20.33
CA MET A 99 -8.82 -8.27 20.76
C MET A 99 -7.80 -8.67 19.69
N GLU A 100 -8.22 -8.75 18.42
CA GLU A 100 -7.33 -9.09 17.31
C GLU A 100 -6.17 -8.10 17.19
N VAL A 101 -6.45 -6.79 17.28
CA VAL A 101 -5.41 -5.75 17.23
C VAL A 101 -4.43 -5.91 18.40
N ALA A 102 -4.93 -6.15 19.61
CA ALA A 102 -4.08 -6.29 20.80
C ALA A 102 -3.14 -7.51 20.71
N GLU A 103 -3.64 -8.64 20.19
CA GLU A 103 -2.84 -9.85 19.97
C GLU A 103 -1.75 -9.64 18.91
N VAL A 104 -2.08 -8.99 17.80
CA VAL A 104 -1.13 -8.63 16.74
C VAL A 104 -0.03 -7.70 17.27
N GLU A 105 -0.42 -6.64 17.98
CA GLU A 105 0.55 -5.68 18.53
C GLU A 105 1.49 -6.35 19.55
N ALA A 106 0.98 -7.27 20.37
CA ALA A 106 1.80 -8.06 21.29
C ALA A 106 2.79 -8.95 20.53
N LEU A 107 2.35 -9.60 19.45
CA LEU A 107 3.20 -10.43 18.60
C LEU A 107 4.32 -9.61 17.94
N TYR A 108 4.00 -8.44 17.38
CA TYR A 108 4.99 -7.57 16.75
C TYR A 108 6.02 -7.06 17.75
N ARG A 109 5.59 -6.63 18.94
CA ARG A 109 6.49 -6.24 20.04
C ARG A 109 7.43 -7.38 20.45
N LYS A 110 6.89 -8.59 20.56
CA LYS A 110 7.66 -9.78 20.94
C LYS A 110 8.74 -10.14 19.91
N ASN A 111 8.45 -9.99 18.61
CA ASN A 111 9.36 -10.39 17.53
C ASN A 111 10.17 -9.22 16.93
N GLN A 112 10.09 -8.02 17.51
CA GLN A 112 10.76 -6.80 17.02
C GLN A 112 10.44 -6.50 15.55
N ILE A 113 9.22 -6.83 15.11
CA ILE A 113 8.76 -6.55 13.75
C ILE A 113 8.35 -5.07 13.69
N PRO A 114 8.94 -4.26 12.79
CA PRO A 114 8.51 -2.88 12.57
C PRO A 114 7.03 -2.83 12.16
N TRP A 115 6.24 -1.99 12.82
CA TRP A 115 4.80 -1.91 12.60
C TRP A 115 4.31 -0.46 12.67
N ILE A 116 3.15 -0.19 12.06
CA ILE A 116 2.48 1.12 12.05
C ILE A 116 1.02 0.92 12.48
N ASN A 117 0.54 1.72 13.42
CA ASN A 117 -0.90 1.83 13.70
C ASN A 117 -1.52 2.84 12.73
N SER A 118 -2.52 2.44 11.93
CA SER A 118 -3.16 3.29 10.92
C SER A 118 -4.35 4.13 11.43
N THR A 119 -4.76 3.98 12.70
CA THR A 119 -6.03 4.51 13.24
C THR A 119 -6.27 6.00 12.98
N ASN A 120 -5.20 6.80 13.03
CA ASN A 120 -5.27 8.26 12.90
C ASN A 120 -4.46 8.79 11.72
N TYR A 121 -4.11 7.94 10.76
CA TYR A 121 -3.33 8.34 9.59
C TYR A 121 -4.13 8.17 8.31
N SER A 122 -3.95 9.12 7.40
CA SER A 122 -4.42 8.98 6.02
C SER A 122 -3.60 7.93 5.28
N VAL A 123 -4.10 7.47 4.13
CA VAL A 123 -3.38 6.51 3.28
C VAL A 123 -2.04 7.08 2.83
N GLU A 124 -1.97 8.38 2.52
CA GLU A 124 -0.76 9.09 2.13
C GLU A 124 0.27 9.14 3.26
N GLU A 125 -0.18 9.37 4.50
CA GLU A 125 0.67 9.38 5.69
C GLU A 125 1.21 7.98 6.02
N ILE A 126 0.36 6.96 5.89
CA ILE A 126 0.77 5.56 6.05
C ILE A 126 1.81 5.20 5.00
N ALA A 127 1.57 5.52 3.73
CA ALA A 127 2.51 5.24 2.65
C ALA A 127 3.86 5.94 2.88
N THR A 128 3.85 7.21 3.29
CA THR A 128 5.07 7.96 3.60
C THR A 128 5.88 7.30 4.72
N LYS A 129 5.20 6.83 5.78
CA LYS A 129 5.86 6.11 6.88
C LYS A 129 6.42 4.76 6.44
N ILE A 130 5.69 4.01 5.61
CA ILE A 130 6.17 2.72 5.06
C ILE A 130 7.45 2.95 4.25
N LEU A 131 7.45 3.93 3.36
CA LEU A 131 8.62 4.27 2.53
C LEU A 131 9.83 4.64 3.40
N ASP A 132 9.60 5.41 4.45
CA ASP A 132 10.64 5.86 5.39
C ASP A 132 11.25 4.67 6.16
N ILE A 133 10.39 3.82 6.74
CA ILE A 133 10.82 2.63 7.49
C ILE A 133 11.58 1.64 6.60
N MET A 134 11.16 1.50 5.34
CA MET A 134 11.77 0.56 4.41
C MET A 134 12.98 1.13 3.64
N GLY A 135 13.30 2.42 3.83
CA GLY A 135 14.36 3.08 3.06
C GLY A 135 14.08 3.13 1.55
N LEU A 136 12.80 3.08 1.15
CA LEU A 136 12.40 3.11 -0.25
C LEU A 136 12.36 4.55 -0.77
N SER A 137 12.78 4.75 -2.03
CA SER A 137 12.85 6.06 -2.64
C SER A 137 11.46 6.69 -2.81
N ARG A 138 11.28 7.92 -2.31
CA ARG A 138 10.03 8.70 -2.35
C ARG A 138 9.67 9.32 -3.71
N ARG A 139 10.01 8.69 -4.83
CA ARG A 139 9.66 9.24 -6.16
C ARG A 139 8.22 8.86 -6.50
N MET A 140 7.32 9.83 -6.40
CA MET A 140 5.97 9.71 -6.97
C MET A 140 6.02 9.75 -8.51
N TYR A 141 5.12 9.00 -9.14
CA TYR A 141 5.01 8.87 -10.60
C TYR A 141 3.94 9.77 -11.22
#